data_AF-A0AAX2IMQ9-F1
#
_entry.id   AF-A0AAX2IMQ9-F1
#
_cell.length_a   1.000
_cell.length_b   1.000
_cell.length_c   1.000
_cell.angle_alpha   90.00
_cell.angle_beta   90.00
_cell.angle_gamma   90.00
#
_symmetry.space_group_name_H-M   'P 1'
#
loop_
_entity.id
_entity.type
_entity.pdbx_description
1 polymer ?
#
loop_
_entity_poly.entity_id
_entity_poly.type
_entity_poly.pdbx_seq_one_letter_code
_entity_poly.pdbx_strand_id
1 'polypeptide(L)' 'MNISLYDFKNLPLQNQSEIVLSEGKLMNEHVMNTFRYALYEISSFSVELIYHIARNKVEGLNIYQNRAAYIN' A
#
# COMPACT_ATOMS: atom_id res chain seq x y z
N MET A 1 -11.87 1.33 -7.77
CA MET A 1 -12.75 0.74 -6.72
C MET A 1 -13.11 1.74 -5.62
N ASN A 2 -14.32 1.71 -5.05
CA ASN A 2 -14.69 2.49 -3.84
C ASN A 2 -14.75 1.54 -2.62
N ILE A 3 -13.61 1.32 -1.96
CA ILE A 3 -13.50 0.49 -0.75
C ILE A 3 -13.26 1.39 0.46
N SER A 4 -13.90 1.07 1.59
CA SER A 4 -13.64 1.78 2.85
C SER A 4 -12.36 1.27 3.51
N LEU A 5 -11.72 2.11 4.31
CA LEU A 5 -10.54 1.70 5.08
C LEU A 5 -10.83 0.52 6.03
N TYR A 6 -12.03 0.47 6.60
CA TYR A 6 -12.44 -0.59 7.50
C TYR A 6 -12.56 -1.92 6.76
N ASP A 7 -13.25 -1.93 5.62
CA ASP A 7 -13.41 -3.14 4.80
C ASP A 7 -12.05 -3.62 4.31
N PHE A 8 -11.20 -2.70 3.84
CA PHE A 8 -9.85 -3.02 3.38
C PHE A 8 -9.00 -3.69 4.47
N LYS A 9 -9.00 -3.17 5.70
CA LYS A 9 -8.24 -3.72 6.83
C LYS A 9 -8.70 -5.12 7.24
N ASN A 10 -9.97 -5.47 6.99
CA ASN A 10 -10.53 -6.78 7.31
C ASN A 10 -10.26 -7.85 6.24
N LEU A 11 -9.62 -7.48 5.11
CA LEU A 11 -9.24 -8.44 4.08
C LEU A 11 -7.96 -9.20 4.45
N PRO A 12 -7.75 -10.42 3.94
CA PRO A 12 -6.45 -11.08 4.00
C PRO A 12 -5.35 -10.25 3.33
N LEU A 13 -4.10 -10.37 3.80
CA LEU A 13 -2.94 -9.64 3.26
C LEU A 13 -2.78 -9.83 1.75
N GLN A 14 -3.05 -11.03 1.24
CA GLN A 14 -2.99 -11.33 -0.20
C GLN A 14 -3.98 -10.46 -0.98
N ASN A 15 -5.26 -10.45 -0.56
CA ASN A 15 -6.29 -9.64 -1.19
C ASN A 15 -6.01 -8.14 -1.07
N GLN A 16 -5.50 -7.68 0.08
CA GLN A 16 -5.08 -6.28 0.24
C GLN A 16 -3.99 -5.90 -0.76
N SER A 17 -2.99 -6.76 -0.93
CA SER A 17 -1.88 -6.55 -1.87
C SER A 17 -2.34 -6.55 -3.32
N GLU A 18 -3.19 -7.50 -3.70
CA GLU A 18 -3.77 -7.59 -5.04
C GLU A 18 -4.61 -6.36 -5.39
N ILE A 19 -5.45 -5.89 -4.46
CA ILE A 19 -6.23 -4.66 -4.63
C ILE A 19 -5.31 -3.44 -4.80
N VAL A 20 -4.29 -3.31 -3.97
CA VAL A 20 -3.33 -2.18 -4.06
C VAL A 20 -2.61 -2.17 -5.41
N LEU A 21 -2.16 -3.34 -5.88
CA LEU A 21 -1.43 -3.46 -7.15
C LEU A 21 -2.31 -3.28 -8.39
N SER A 22 -3.61 -3.63 -8.31
CA SER A 22 -4.54 -3.55 -9.44
C SER A 22 -5.28 -2.21 -9.53
N GLU A 23 -5.68 -1.66 -8.39
CA GLU A 23 -6.56 -0.49 -8.31
C GLU A 23 -5.86 0.75 -7.76
N GLY A 24 -4.71 0.59 -7.11
CA GLY A 24 -3.96 1.68 -6.50
C GLY A 24 -3.25 2.54 -7.53
N LYS A 25 -3.27 3.86 -7.32
CA LYS A 25 -2.44 4.79 -8.08
C LYS A 25 -1.08 4.90 -7.41
N LEU A 26 -0.01 4.48 -8.10
CA LEU A 26 1.35 4.66 -7.59
C LEU A 26 1.66 6.16 -7.45
N MET A 27 2.02 6.57 -6.23
CA MET A 27 2.33 7.96 -5.88
C MET A 27 3.84 8.19 -5.78
N ASN A 28 4.52 7.25 -5.12
CA ASN A 28 5.97 7.30 -4.96
C ASN A 28 6.51 5.89 -4.73
N GLU A 29 7.79 5.70 -4.99
CA GLU A 29 8.49 4.47 -4.65
C GLU A 29 9.95 4.73 -4.33
N HIS A 30 10.50 3.88 -3.46
CA HIS A 30 11.93 3.87 -3.21
C HIS A 30 12.41 2.45 -2.90
N VAL A 31 13.69 2.22 -3.17
CA VAL A 31 14.37 0.95 -2.89
C VAL A 31 15.39 1.20 -1.79
N MET A 32 15.32 0.39 -0.74
CA MET A 32 16.31 0.38 0.34
C MET A 32 16.79 -1.05 0.54
N ASN A 33 18.05 -1.30 0.23
CA ASN A 33 18.67 -2.62 0.27
C ASN A 33 17.88 -3.65 -0.57
N THR A 34 17.35 -4.71 0.06
CA THR A 34 16.59 -5.79 -0.59
C THR A 34 15.08 -5.55 -0.60
N PHE A 35 14.62 -4.36 -0.19
CA PHE A 35 13.22 -4.03 -0.09
C PHE A 35 12.85 -2.86 -1.01
N ARG A 36 11.69 -2.97 -1.65
CA ARG A 36 11.01 -1.89 -2.36
C ARG A 36 9.80 -1.47 -1.54
N TYR A 37 9.69 -0.17 -1.32
CA TYR A 37 8.57 0.47 -0.64
C TYR A 37 7.84 1.29 -1.69
N ALA A 38 6.63 0.89 -2.03
CA ALA A 38 5.83 1.53 -3.06
C ALA A 38 4.54 2.08 -2.42
N LEU A 39 4.39 3.40 -2.46
CA LEU A 39 3.25 4.11 -1.90
C LEU A 39 2.17 4.28 -2.97
N TYR A 40 0.98 3.75 -2.68
CA TYR A 40 -0.19 3.84 -3.52
C TYR A 40 -1.28 4.67 -2.85
N GLU A 41 -2.05 5.38 -3.65
CA GLU A 41 -3.32 5.98 -3.24
C GLU A 41 -4.46 5.09 -3.70
N ILE A 42 -5.39 4.76 -2.79
CA ILE A 42 -6.57 3.96 -3.09
C ILE A 42 -7.79 4.56 -2.37
N SER A 43 -8.84 4.84 -3.13
CA SER A 43 -10.07 5.45 -2.60
C SER A 43 -9.76 6.74 -1.82
N SER A 44 -9.87 6.73 -0.49
CA SER A 44 -9.63 7.87 0.40
C SER A 44 -8.45 7.67 1.37
N PHE A 45 -7.54 6.75 1.08
CA PHE A 45 -6.40 6.43 1.95
C PHE A 45 -5.16 6.03 1.13
N SER A 46 -4.01 5.95 1.79
CA SER A 46 -2.76 5.54 1.16
C SER A 46 -2.27 4.24 1.76
N VAL A 47 -1.64 3.41 0.93
CA VAL A 47 -1.05 2.13 1.34
C VAL A 47 0.37 2.07 0.81
N GLU A 48 1.33 1.85 1.69
CA GLU A 48 2.71 1.53 1.30
C GLU A 48 2.87 0.01 1.31
N LEU A 49 3.21 -0.53 0.15
CA LEU A 49 3.46 -1.96 -0.04
C LEU A 49 4.95 -2.24 0.11
N ILE A 50 5.28 -3.16 1.01
CA ILE A 50 6.66 -3.56 1.31
C ILE A 50 6.96 -4.86 0.60
N TYR A 51 7.84 -4.78 -0.39
CA TYR A 51 8.19 -5.89 -1.26
C TYR A 51 9.63 -6.32 -1.06
N HIS A 52 9.85 -7.61 -0.78
CA HIS A 52 11.19 -8.18 -0.77
C HIS A 52 11.62 -8.57 -2.18
N ILE A 53 12.57 -7.82 -2.73
CA ILE A 53 13.01 -7.94 -4.12
C ILE A 53 13.63 -9.32 -4.38
N ALA A 54 14.59 -9.76 -3.55
CA ALA A 54 15.29 -11.02 -3.77
C ALA A 54 14.41 -12.28 -3.63
N ARG A 55 13.30 -12.18 -2.87
CA ARG A 55 12.34 -13.28 -2.65
C ARG A 55 11.12 -13.18 -3.57
N ASN A 56 11.02 -12.09 -4.34
CA ASN A 56 9.89 -11.77 -5.19
C ASN A 56 8.54 -11.87 -4.45
N LYS A 57 8.46 -11.31 -3.24
CA LYS A 57 7.31 -11.49 -2.32
C LYS A 57 6.93 -10.21 -1.59
N VAL A 58 5.62 -9.99 -1.39
CA VAL A 58 5.12 -8.99 -0.45
C VAL A 58 5.34 -9.48 0.99
N GLU A 59 6.05 -8.69 1.80
CA GLU A 59 6.30 -9.00 3.21
C GLU A 59 5.32 -8.27 4.13
N GLY A 60 4.71 -7.17 3.67
CA GLY A 60 3.73 -6.44 4.45
C GLY A 60 3.23 -5.19 3.76
N LEU A 61 2.43 -4.44 4.51
CA LEU A 61 1.87 -3.17 4.09
C LEU A 61 1.70 -2.24 5.29
N ASN A 62 1.87 -0.94 5.06
CA ASN A 62 1.50 0.13 5.98
C ASN A 62 0.29 0.87 5.41
N ILE A 63 -0.69 1.19 6.26
CA ILE A 63 -1.91 1.86 5.82
C ILE A 63 -2.02 3.21 6.52
N TYR A 64 -2.19 4.27 5.73
CA TYR A 64 -2.29 5.65 6.18
C TYR A 64 -3.68 6.18 5.88
N GLN A 65 -4.44 6.51 6.92
CA GLN A 65 -5.73 7.16 6.76
C GLN A 65 -5.49 8.61 6.32
N ASN A 66 -5.86 8.95 5.09
CA ASN A 66 -5.57 10.26 4.53
C ASN A 66 -6.46 11.33 5.20
N ARG A 67 -5.86 12.14 6.07
CA ARG A 67 -6.35 13.46 6.51
C ARG A 67 -5.13 14.30 6.92
N ALA A 68 -4.56 15.07 6.00
CA ALA A 68 -3.76 16.25 6.35
C ALA A 68 -2.55 16.08 7.32
N ALA A 69 -1.82 14.94 7.30
CA ALA A 69 -0.62 14.76 8.14
C ALA A 69 0.71 15.14 7.45
N TYR A 70 0.67 15.66 6.22
CA TYR A 70 1.85 16.16 5.49
C TYR A 70 1.78 17.66 5.18
N ILE A 71 0.92 18.40 5.89
CA ILE A 71 0.95 19.87 5.88
C ILE A 71 1.59 20.33 7.18
N ASN A 72 2.92 20.45 7.15
CA ASN A 72 3.72 21.48 7.83
C ASN A 72 5.16 21.39 7.33
#